data_AF-V4TNV6-F1
#
_entry.id   AF-V4TNV6-F1
#
_cell.length_a   1.000
_cell.length_b   1.000
_cell.length_c   1.000
_cell.angle_alpha   90.00
_cell.angle_beta   90.00
_cell.angle_gamma   90.00
#
_symmetry.space_group_name_H-M   'P 1'
#
loop_
_entity.id
_entity.type
_entity.pdbx_description
1 polymer ?
#
loop_
_entity_poly.entity_id
_entity_poly.type
_entity_poly.pdbx_seq_one_letter_code
_entity_poly.pdbx_strand_id
1 'polypeptide(L)' 'GEDTRDNFTSHLYSALSRQNIQTFIESLVNAIEASDISVIVFSEGYASSRWCLDELVKILECKK' A
#
# COMPACT_ATOMS: atom_id res chain seq x y z
N GLY A 1 1.12 7.08 0.76
CA GLY A 1 1.93 8.15 1.38
C GLY A 1 1.97 9.36 0.45
N GLU A 2 2.26 10.54 0.99
CA GLU A 2 2.29 11.81 0.24
C GLU A 2 3.33 11.79 -0.90
N ASP A 3 4.52 11.22 -0.64
CA ASP A 3 5.64 11.20 -1.59
C ASP A 3 5.29 10.67 -2.99
N THR A 4 4.44 9.64 -3.04
CA THR A 4 4.20 8.88 -4.28
C THR A 4 2.74 8.83 -4.72
N ARG A 5 1.80 9.37 -3.93
CA ARG A 5 0.34 9.20 -4.14
C ARG A 5 -0.08 9.59 -5.55
N ASP A 6 0.33 10.78 -5.99
CA ASP A 6 -0.15 11.37 -7.24
C ASP A 6 0.75 11.07 -8.45
N ASN A 7 1.89 10.39 -8.25
CA ASN A 7 2.84 10.05 -9.32
C ASN A 7 2.95 8.54 -9.54
N PHE A 8 4.00 7.89 -9.02
CA PHE A 8 4.27 6.48 -9.14
C PHE A 8 3.11 5.60 -8.66
N THR A 9 2.52 5.88 -7.48
CA THR A 9 1.43 5.06 -6.94
C THR A 9 0.15 5.21 -7.77
N SER A 10 -0.16 6.40 -8.30
CA SER A 10 -1.33 6.60 -9.18
C SER A 10 -1.18 5.84 -10.50
N HIS A 11 0.03 5.81 -11.07
CA HIS A 11 0.33 5.02 -12.27
C HIS A 11 0.29 3.52 -12.00
N LEU A 12 0.83 3.07 -10.87
CA LEU A 12 0.80 1.67 -10.46
C LEU A 12 -0.63 1.18 -10.29
N TYR A 13 -1.46 1.93 -9.55
CA TYR A 13 -2.88 1.63 -9.40
C TYR A 13 -3.59 1.56 -10.76
N SER A 14 -3.35 2.55 -11.62
CA SER A 14 -3.95 2.58 -12.97
C SER A 14 -3.54 1.36 -13.79
N ALA A 15 -2.29 0.91 -13.68
CA ALA A 15 -1.81 -0.28 -14.38
C ALA A 15 -2.46 -1.56 -13.86
N LEU A 16 -2.56 -1.73 -12.54
CA LEU A 16 -3.22 -2.89 -11.90
C LEU A 16 -4.72 -2.93 -12.24
N SER A 17 -5.38 -1.78 -12.17
CA SER A 17 -6.79 -1.63 -12.52
C SER A 17 -7.07 -2.01 -13.98
N ARG A 18 -6.19 -1.62 -14.92
CA ARG A 18 -6.28 -2.03 -16.34
C ARG A 18 -6.14 -3.55 -16.54
N GLN A 19 -5.53 -4.26 -15.59
CA GLN A 19 -5.43 -5.72 -15.58
C GLN A 19 -6.57 -6.39 -14.78
N ASN A 20 -7.58 -5.64 -14.36
CA ASN A 20 -8.68 -6.10 -13.49
C ASN A 20 -8.21 -6.63 -12.12
N ILE A 21 -7.07 -6.15 -11.63
CA ILE A 21 -6.58 -6.48 -10.29
C ILE A 21 -7.19 -5.49 -9.30
N GLN A 22 -8.08 -5.99 -8.44
CA GLN A 22 -8.66 -5.18 -7.36
C GLN A 22 -7.55 -4.73 -6.42
N THR A 23 -7.39 -3.42 -6.29
CA THR A 23 -6.28 -2.80 -5.55
C THR A 23 -6.83 -1.75 -4.59
N PHE A 24 -6.31 -1.72 -3.36
CA PHE A 24 -6.63 -0.69 -2.37
C PHE A 24 -5.40 0.22 -2.19
N ILE A 25 -5.56 1.53 -2.41
CA ILE A 25 -4.50 2.54 -2.15
C ILE A 25 -4.56 3.04 -0.70
N GLU A 26 -5.76 3.07 -0.13
CA GLU A 26 -5.99 3.51 1.23
C GLU A 26 -6.06 2.29 2.15
N SER A 27 -5.07 2.20 3.01
CA SER A 27 -4.82 1.05 3.88
C SER A 27 -5.65 1.17 5.15
N LEU A 28 -6.90 0.72 5.03
CA LEU A 28 -7.71 0.37 6.19
C LEU A 28 -7.23 -0.98 6.73
N VAL A 29 -7.21 -1.17 8.05
CA VAL A 29 -6.79 -2.44 8.68
C VAL A 29 -7.51 -3.64 8.05
N ASN A 30 -8.82 -3.51 7.81
CA ASN A 30 -9.63 -4.55 7.16
C ASN A 30 -9.19 -4.85 5.72
N ALA A 31 -8.71 -3.84 4.98
CA ALA A 31 -8.22 -4.04 3.62
C ALA A 31 -6.90 -4.82 3.63
N ILE A 32 -6.00 -4.55 4.58
CA ILE A 32 -4.75 -5.30 4.74
C ILE A 32 -5.04 -6.77 5.06
N GLU A 33 -5.95 -7.03 6.00
CA GLU A 33 -6.31 -8.39 6.41
C GLU A 33 -7.05 -9.18 5.32
N ALA A 34 -7.81 -8.51 4.46
CA ALA A 34 -8.56 -9.14 3.37
C ALA A 34 -7.78 -9.25 2.05
N SER A 35 -6.56 -8.69 1.97
CA SER A 35 -5.77 -8.67 0.74
C SER A 35 -4.94 -9.93 0.57
N ASP A 36 -4.94 -10.51 -0.64
CA ASP A 36 -4.09 -11.65 -0.99
C ASP A 36 -2.61 -11.26 -1.15
N ILE A 37 -2.35 -10.01 -1.58
CA ILE A 37 -1.01 -9.49 -1.87
C ILE A 37 -0.90 -8.06 -1.34
N SER A 38 0.20 -7.75 -0.66
CA SER A 38 0.56 -6.38 -0.27
C SER A 38 1.76 -5.91 -1.07
N VAL A 39 1.65 -4.73 -1.70
CA VAL A 39 2.75 -4.08 -2.42
C VAL A 39 3.22 -2.87 -1.61
N ILE A 40 4.47 -2.91 -1.16
CA ILE A 40 5.07 -1.84 -0.35
C ILE A 40 5.89 -0.93 -1.26
N VAL A 41 5.59 0.37 -1.25
CA VAL A 41 6.35 1.40 -1.97
C VAL A 41 7.17 2.19 -0.96
N PHE A 42 8.46 1.89 -0.88
CA PHE A 42 9.38 2.68 -0.06
C PHE A 42 9.71 4.00 -0.75
N SER A 43 9.70 5.08 0.03
CA SER A 43 9.97 6.45 -0.40
C SER A 43 10.72 7.21 0.70
N GLU A 44 11.16 8.43 0.41
CA GLU A 44 11.98 9.24 1.33
C GLU A 44 11.29 9.48 2.69
N GLY A 45 10.00 9.81 2.69
CA GLY A 45 9.18 10.05 3.86
C GLY A 45 8.57 8.79 4.49
N TYR A 46 8.74 7.61 3.89
CA TYR A 46 8.09 6.38 4.36
C TYR A 46 8.41 6.07 5.82
N ALA A 47 9.72 6.05 6.16
CA ALA A 47 10.18 5.72 7.51
C ALA A 47 9.90 6.83 8.54
N SER A 48 9.58 8.04 8.07
CA SER A 48 9.21 9.18 8.92
C SER A 48 7.72 9.19 9.26
N SER A 49 6.90 8.49 8.47
CA SER A 49 5.47 8.37 8.68
C SER A 49 5.13 7.23 9.64
N ARG A 50 4.71 7.57 10.87
CA ARG A 50 4.21 6.58 11.83
C ARG A 50 3.10 5.72 11.25
N TRP A 51 2.19 6.33 10.49
CA TRP A 51 1.09 5.64 9.83
C TRP A 51 1.61 4.58 8.85
N CYS A 52 2.62 4.89 8.04
CA CYS A 52 3.21 3.92 7.11
C CYS A 52 3.90 2.75 7.83
N LEU A 53 4.53 3.01 8.98
CA LEU A 53 5.16 1.97 9.79
C LEU A 53 4.14 1.07 10.50
N ASP A 54 3.04 1.64 11.02
CA ASP A 54 1.95 0.89 11.63
C ASP A 54 1.29 -0.04 10.59
N GLU A 55 1.09 0.43 9.36
CA GLU A 55 0.64 -0.39 8.23
C GLU A 55 1.63 -1.50 7.88
N LEU A 56 2.94 -1.21 7.87
CA LEU A 56 3.98 -2.21 7.60
C LEU A 56 3.94 -3.35 8.62
N VAL A 57 3.84 -3.01 9.91
CA VAL A 57 3.71 -4.01 10.97
C VAL A 57 2.49 -4.87 10.72
N LYS A 58 1.34 -4.26 10.39
CA LYS A 58 0.11 -5.02 10.13
C LYS A 58 0.24 -5.97 8.93
N ILE A 59 0.88 -5.52 7.84
CA ILE A 59 1.18 -6.37 6.68
C ILE A 59 2.05 -7.56 7.10
N LEU A 60 3.07 -7.33 7.93
CA LEU A 60 3.95 -8.38 8.43
C LEU A 60 3.26 -9.35 9.39
N GLU A 61 2.26 -8.92 10.16
CA GLU A 61 1.43 -9.79 10.99
C GLU A 61 0.51 -10.70 10.16
N CYS A 62 0.00 -10.19 9.04
CA CYS A 62 -0.82 -10.98 8.10
C CYS A 62 0.02 -11.92 7.23
N LYS A 63 1.32 -11.65 7.11
CA LYS A 63 2.27 -12.49 6.39
C LYS A 63 2.55 -13.77 7.19
N LYS A 64 2.11 -14.91 6.66
CA LYS A 64 2.49 -16.24 7.17
C LYS A 64 3.90 -16.63 6.72
#